data_AF-A0A7S0PM25-F1
#
_entry.id   AF-A0A7S0PM25-F1
#
_cell.length_a   1.000
_cell.length_b   1.000
_cell.length_c   1.000
_cell.angle_alpha   90.00
_cell.angle_beta   90.00
_cell.angle_gamma   90.00
#
_symmetry.space_group_name_H-M   'P 1'
#
loop_
_entity.id
_entity.type
_entity.pdbx_description
1 polymer ?
#
loop_
_entity_poly.entity_id
_entity_poly.type
_entity_poly.pdbx_seq_one_letter_code
_entity_poly.pdbx_strand_id
1 'polypeptide(L)'
;MIAPLATIALLATAFASGARAEAVHGAFVHGVASGDPTHDSVVIWTRVTPTGRDPGETDPDPNVSFDVRWRVATTPPTSAAVDPDARPVAEGSRVPMAPGSTVFGWSDSSKVARAGIATARAERDWTVKVDVAGLSHGVRYWYAFDVVDTSGGSKTRASDFPPMTRERRSETGTFELPPPKGVAYPRDHGPLRAAVFSCANWGWGYFHAYDAAARGWGGVDEVDSVAEDSRRLHAWFHLGDYYYEYGQTHYPNADESVPERWRSLDPSSETVTLDDYRRRHRLYRSDPGLQRLHASAPVVAMWDDHEIANNPWMNGAEDHQAWEGDFKTRARAAIRAYHEWLPTREPGGSNGDSSEDDSDS
;
A
#
# COMPACT_ATOMS: atom_id res chain seq x y z
N MET A 1 56.00 4.14 -58.51
CA MET A 1 56.05 4.86 -57.23
C MET A 1 55.10 6.04 -57.39
N ILE A 2 53.92 6.12 -56.77
CA ILE A 2 53.57 6.06 -55.34
C ILE A 2 52.15 5.45 -55.22
N ALA A 3 51.91 4.60 -54.22
CA ALA A 3 50.66 3.86 -53.99
C ALA A 3 49.54 4.74 -53.38
N PRO A 4 48.24 4.41 -53.55
CA PRO A 4 47.17 5.13 -52.89
C PRO A 4 46.99 4.63 -51.44
N LEU A 5 46.78 5.57 -50.53
CA LEU A 5 46.42 5.34 -49.13
C LEU A 5 45.05 4.64 -49.04
N ALA A 6 45.05 3.43 -48.48
CA ALA A 6 43.82 2.72 -48.12
C ALA A 6 43.27 3.32 -46.82
N THR A 7 42.12 3.99 -46.91
CA THR A 7 41.34 4.43 -45.75
C THR A 7 40.68 3.21 -45.10
N ILE A 8 41.18 2.78 -43.96
CA ILE A 8 40.52 1.77 -43.12
C ILE A 8 39.34 2.47 -42.43
N ALA A 9 38.13 2.24 -42.95
CA ALA A 9 36.89 2.55 -42.23
C ALA A 9 36.72 1.51 -41.11
N LEU A 10 37.06 1.88 -39.88
CA LEU A 10 36.73 1.09 -38.71
C LEU A 10 35.21 1.24 -38.47
N LEU A 11 34.42 0.27 -38.93
CA LEU A 11 33.03 0.12 -38.51
C LEU A 11 33.04 -0.19 -37.01
N ALA A 12 32.84 0.83 -36.17
CA ALA A 12 32.40 0.63 -34.81
C ALA A 12 30.92 0.25 -34.86
N THR A 13 30.62 -1.03 -35.12
CA THR A 13 29.33 -1.60 -34.70
C THR A 13 29.34 -1.66 -33.19
N ALA A 14 29.01 -0.52 -32.58
CA ALA A 14 28.56 -0.49 -31.20
C ALA A 14 27.27 -1.31 -31.17
N PHE A 15 27.39 -2.56 -30.73
CA PHE A 15 26.26 -3.34 -30.27
C PHE A 15 25.57 -2.49 -29.19
N ALA A 16 24.42 -1.92 -29.53
CA ALA A 16 23.47 -1.39 -28.57
C ALA A 16 22.86 -2.59 -27.82
N SER A 17 23.67 -3.24 -26.97
CA SER A 17 23.26 -4.28 -26.03
C SER A 17 23.30 -3.79 -24.58
N GLY A 18 23.68 -2.54 -24.33
CA GLY A 18 23.65 -1.91 -23.01
C GLY A 18 22.51 -0.91 -22.89
N ALA A 19 21.31 -1.39 -22.51
CA ALA A 19 20.20 -0.61 -21.92
C ALA A 19 18.91 -1.44 -21.71
N ARG A 20 18.89 -2.73 -22.05
CA ARG A 20 17.66 -3.56 -22.00
C ARG A 20 17.49 -4.41 -20.72
N ALA A 21 18.21 -4.10 -19.65
CA ALA A 21 18.29 -4.97 -18.48
C ALA A 21 18.23 -4.24 -17.12
N GLU A 22 17.64 -3.04 -17.04
CA GLU A 22 17.13 -2.53 -15.76
C GLU A 22 15.75 -3.13 -15.49
N ALA A 23 15.76 -4.43 -15.21
CA ALA A 23 15.09 -4.94 -14.03
C ALA A 23 13.73 -4.29 -13.63
N VAL A 24 12.71 -4.33 -14.49
CA VAL A 24 11.32 -4.09 -14.07
C VAL A 24 10.88 -5.31 -13.23
N HIS A 25 10.82 -5.15 -11.92
CA HIS A 25 10.48 -6.20 -10.96
C HIS A 25 9.19 -5.80 -10.27
N GLY A 26 8.03 -6.16 -10.85
CA GLY A 26 6.75 -5.94 -10.17
C GLY A 26 6.77 -6.61 -8.79
N ALA A 27 6.91 -5.80 -7.73
CA ALA A 27 7.00 -6.24 -6.33
C ALA A 27 5.97 -5.49 -5.46
N PHE A 28 5.77 -5.94 -4.23
CA PHE A 28 4.80 -5.34 -3.30
C PHE A 28 5.48 -4.73 -2.08
N VAL A 29 6.29 -3.68 -2.29
CA VAL A 29 7.10 -3.06 -1.21
C VAL A 29 6.27 -2.16 -0.28
N HIS A 30 5.05 -1.80 -0.69
CA HIS A 30 4.10 -0.98 0.06
C HIS A 30 3.04 -1.81 0.82
N GLY A 31 3.24 -3.13 0.84
CA GLY A 31 2.37 -4.09 1.51
C GLY A 31 0.98 -4.23 0.90
N VAL A 32 0.07 -4.73 1.73
CA VAL A 32 -1.36 -4.88 1.41
C VAL A 32 -2.22 -4.14 2.42
N ALA A 33 -3.48 -3.90 2.07
CA ALA A 33 -4.46 -3.32 2.98
C ALA A 33 -5.87 -3.84 2.69
N SER A 34 -6.73 -3.78 3.68
CA SER A 34 -8.18 -3.95 3.51
C SER A 34 -8.91 -2.81 4.20
N GLY A 35 -10.11 -2.47 3.76
CA GLY A 35 -10.83 -1.34 4.31
C GLY A 35 -12.26 -1.23 3.82
N ASP A 36 -12.96 -0.26 4.42
CA ASP A 36 -14.40 -0.04 4.27
C ASP A 36 -15.19 -1.37 4.31
N PRO A 37 -15.12 -2.16 5.40
CA PRO A 37 -15.87 -3.39 5.49
C PRO A 37 -17.38 -3.10 5.57
N THR A 38 -18.16 -3.80 4.77
CA THR A 38 -19.61 -3.97 4.98
C THR A 38 -19.86 -5.36 5.56
N HIS A 39 -21.12 -5.77 5.68
CA HIS A 39 -21.46 -7.12 6.18
C HIS A 39 -21.19 -8.25 5.18
N ASP A 40 -21.01 -7.92 3.90
CA ASP A 40 -20.84 -8.89 2.82
C ASP A 40 -19.75 -8.51 1.80
N SER A 41 -19.07 -7.38 2.00
CA SER A 41 -17.98 -6.92 1.14
C SER A 41 -16.87 -6.18 1.86
N VAL A 42 -15.69 -6.13 1.25
CA VAL A 42 -14.53 -5.35 1.73
C VAL A 42 -13.68 -4.91 0.55
N VAL A 43 -13.07 -3.74 0.65
CA VAL A 43 -12.04 -3.31 -0.31
C VAL A 43 -10.72 -3.99 0.07
N ILE A 44 -10.07 -4.67 -0.87
CA ILE A 44 -8.67 -5.09 -0.74
C ILE A 44 -7.79 -4.23 -1.64
N TRP A 45 -6.59 -3.92 -1.17
CA TRP A 45 -5.68 -2.98 -1.79
C TRP A 45 -4.22 -3.46 -1.77
N THR A 46 -3.46 -3.10 -2.81
CA THR A 46 -2.00 -3.13 -2.83
C THR A 46 -1.46 -2.17 -3.91
N ARG A 47 -0.14 -1.96 -3.95
CA ARG A 47 0.55 -1.30 -5.07
C ARG A 47 1.63 -2.21 -5.65
N VAL A 48 1.62 -2.38 -6.96
CA VAL A 48 2.76 -2.98 -7.66
C VAL A 48 3.83 -1.90 -7.82
N THR A 49 5.01 -2.15 -7.26
CA THR A 49 6.18 -1.30 -7.41
C THR A 49 6.96 -1.74 -8.63
N PRO A 50 6.94 -0.98 -9.73
CA PRO A 50 7.41 -1.49 -11.01
C PRO A 50 8.91 -1.78 -11.06
N THR A 51 9.74 -0.98 -10.39
CA THR A 51 11.21 -1.14 -10.35
C THR A 51 11.67 -2.15 -9.31
N GLY A 52 10.77 -2.59 -8.41
CA GLY A 52 11.10 -3.44 -7.28
C GLY A 52 11.89 -2.75 -6.15
N ARG A 53 12.00 -1.42 -6.17
CA ARG A 53 12.73 -0.60 -5.19
C ARG A 53 11.89 0.59 -4.72
N ASP A 54 12.18 1.10 -3.53
CA ASP A 54 11.48 2.18 -2.84
C ASP A 54 12.47 2.95 -1.92
N PRO A 55 12.26 4.23 -1.51
CA PRO A 55 11.67 5.40 -2.16
C PRO A 55 12.74 6.32 -2.82
N GLY A 56 12.34 7.15 -3.78
CA GLY A 56 13.20 8.15 -4.45
C GLY A 56 13.65 7.82 -5.89
N GLU A 57 13.31 6.64 -6.41
CA GLU A 57 13.49 6.30 -7.82
C GLU A 57 12.30 6.81 -8.66
N THR A 58 12.58 7.34 -9.84
CA THR A 58 11.55 7.67 -10.84
C THR A 58 10.85 6.40 -11.31
N ASP A 59 9.52 6.41 -11.31
CA ASP A 59 8.73 5.32 -11.89
C ASP A 59 9.13 5.09 -13.37
N PRO A 60 8.98 3.85 -13.89
CA PRO A 60 9.35 3.54 -15.26
C PRO A 60 8.37 4.14 -16.28
N ASP A 61 8.56 3.81 -17.55
CA ASP A 61 7.66 4.17 -18.64
C ASP A 61 6.18 4.00 -18.23
N PRO A 62 5.34 5.06 -18.35
CA PRO A 62 3.93 5.00 -17.96
C PRO A 62 3.12 3.96 -18.74
N ASN A 63 3.65 3.43 -19.84
CA ASN A 63 3.03 2.33 -20.60
C ASN A 63 3.18 0.94 -19.94
N VAL A 64 3.95 0.82 -18.85
CA VAL A 64 4.11 -0.44 -18.12
C VAL A 64 2.83 -0.76 -17.36
N SER A 65 2.36 -2.01 -17.47
CA SER A 65 1.20 -2.52 -16.74
C SER A 65 1.48 -3.89 -16.15
N PHE A 66 0.76 -4.25 -15.08
CA PHE A 66 0.85 -5.57 -14.47
C PHE A 66 -0.53 -6.18 -14.30
N ASP A 67 -0.69 -7.43 -14.72
CA ASP A 67 -1.84 -8.22 -14.33
C ASP A 67 -1.60 -8.78 -12.94
N VAL A 68 -2.52 -8.49 -12.04
CA VAL A 68 -2.44 -8.82 -10.62
C VAL A 68 -3.59 -9.74 -10.29
N ARG A 69 -3.26 -11.00 -10.06
CA ARG A 69 -4.21 -11.97 -9.49
C ARG A 69 -4.42 -11.65 -8.03
N TRP A 70 -5.68 -11.58 -7.61
CA TRP A 70 -6.06 -11.43 -6.20
C TRP A 70 -6.89 -12.64 -5.76
N ARG A 71 -6.76 -13.00 -4.49
CA ARG A 71 -7.48 -14.13 -3.87
C ARG A 71 -7.93 -13.77 -2.47
N VAL A 72 -9.12 -14.23 -2.10
CA VAL A 72 -9.68 -14.23 -0.75
C VAL A 72 -10.05 -15.67 -0.41
N ALA A 73 -9.60 -16.19 0.73
CA ALA A 73 -9.86 -17.55 1.15
C ALA A 73 -10.22 -17.66 2.64
N THR A 74 -10.81 -18.79 3.03
CA THR A 74 -11.24 -19.08 4.41
C THR A 74 -10.26 -19.96 5.17
N THR A 75 -9.08 -20.21 4.61
CA THR A 75 -8.01 -20.95 5.27
C THR A 75 -6.77 -20.08 5.27
N PRO A 76 -6.03 -19.97 6.38
CA PRO A 76 -4.76 -19.26 6.36
C PRO A 76 -3.83 -19.97 5.37
N PRO A 77 -2.99 -19.23 4.63
CA PRO A 77 -1.88 -19.85 3.91
C PRO A 77 -0.96 -20.53 4.92
N THR A 78 -0.40 -21.68 4.54
CA THR A 78 0.37 -22.53 5.46
C THR A 78 1.62 -21.79 5.95
N SER A 79 1.70 -21.45 7.22
CA SER A 79 2.93 -21.02 7.87
C SER A 79 3.56 -22.18 8.65
N ALA A 80 4.89 -22.28 8.65
CA ALA A 80 5.57 -22.88 9.79
C ALA A 80 5.37 -21.97 11.02
N ALA A 81 5.44 -22.55 12.22
CA ALA A 81 5.19 -21.82 13.47
C ALA A 81 6.25 -20.73 13.74
N VAL A 82 5.80 -19.68 14.42
CA VAL A 82 6.58 -18.54 14.90
C VAL A 82 7.22 -18.87 16.25
N ASP A 83 8.44 -18.38 16.50
CA ASP A 83 9.04 -18.35 17.83
C ASP A 83 8.40 -17.22 18.69
N PRO A 84 7.69 -17.55 19.78
CA PRO A 84 7.00 -16.56 20.63
C PRO A 84 7.93 -15.59 21.36
N ASP A 85 9.25 -15.85 21.42
CA ASP A 85 10.24 -15.03 22.14
C ASP A 85 11.03 -14.05 21.25
N ALA A 86 10.64 -13.89 19.97
CA ALA A 86 11.32 -13.00 19.04
C ALA A 86 11.23 -11.51 19.46
N ARG A 87 12.37 -10.94 19.88
CA ARG A 87 12.52 -9.51 20.25
C ARG A 87 12.25 -8.57 19.06
N PRO A 88 11.93 -7.28 19.31
CA PRO A 88 11.78 -6.28 18.25
C PRO A 88 12.98 -6.31 17.31
N VAL A 89 12.71 -6.38 16.01
CA VAL A 89 13.75 -6.45 15.00
C VAL A 89 14.56 -5.16 15.04
N ALA A 90 15.89 -5.27 15.08
CA ALA A 90 16.78 -4.13 15.02
C ALA A 90 16.48 -3.28 13.77
N GLU A 91 16.50 -1.97 13.96
CA GLU A 91 16.27 -0.95 12.96
C GLU A 91 17.09 -1.21 11.67
N GLY A 92 16.45 -1.14 10.50
CA GLY A 92 17.06 -1.44 9.21
C GLY A 92 17.01 -2.92 8.77
N SER A 93 16.49 -3.82 9.59
CA SER A 93 16.28 -5.22 9.18
C SER A 93 15.04 -5.36 8.29
N ARG A 94 15.23 -5.56 6.99
CA ARG A 94 14.20 -6.04 6.05
C ARG A 94 13.78 -7.48 6.44
N VAL A 95 12.92 -7.61 7.43
CA VAL A 95 12.38 -8.90 7.90
C VAL A 95 10.87 -8.97 7.60
N PRO A 96 10.35 -10.14 7.17
CA PRO A 96 8.99 -10.28 6.68
C PRO A 96 7.96 -9.93 7.75
N MET A 97 6.86 -9.39 7.28
CA MET A 97 5.82 -8.76 8.07
C MET A 97 4.89 -9.81 8.69
N ALA A 98 5.19 -10.10 9.95
CA ALA A 98 4.48 -10.80 11.02
C ALA A 98 5.57 -11.46 11.85
N PRO A 99 5.43 -11.61 13.18
CA PRO A 99 6.19 -12.65 13.88
C PRO A 99 6.08 -13.96 13.07
N GLY A 100 7.20 -14.45 12.53
CA GLY A 100 7.41 -15.79 11.95
C GLY A 100 6.74 -16.21 10.62
N SER A 101 6.42 -15.32 9.66
CA SER A 101 6.06 -15.78 8.31
C SER A 101 7.21 -15.63 7.31
N THR A 102 7.94 -16.72 7.05
CA THR A 102 8.80 -16.82 5.86
C THR A 102 8.03 -17.58 4.77
N VAL A 103 7.65 -16.84 3.72
CA VAL A 103 6.91 -17.27 2.52
C VAL A 103 5.40 -17.31 2.71
N PHE A 104 4.74 -16.16 2.52
CA PHE A 104 3.31 -16.18 2.24
C PHE A 104 3.09 -16.78 0.86
N GLY A 105 2.19 -17.74 0.80
CA GLY A 105 1.86 -18.48 -0.39
C GLY A 105 0.63 -19.30 -0.13
N TRP A 106 -0.41 -19.03 -0.89
CA TRP A 106 -1.54 -19.94 -0.99
C TRP A 106 -1.01 -21.27 -1.52
N SER A 107 -1.13 -22.34 -0.73
CA SER A 107 -1.07 -23.67 -1.33
C SER A 107 -2.22 -23.77 -2.35
N ASP A 108 -2.03 -24.53 -3.42
CA ASP A 108 -3.12 -24.80 -4.39
C ASP A 108 -4.34 -25.46 -3.73
N SER A 109 -4.20 -25.97 -2.50
CA SER A 109 -5.26 -26.54 -1.67
C SER A 109 -6.07 -25.53 -0.84
N SER A 110 -5.77 -24.24 -0.90
CA SER A 110 -6.48 -23.21 -0.13
C SER A 110 -7.95 -23.10 -0.56
N LYS A 111 -8.88 -23.01 0.41
CA LYS A 111 -10.32 -22.89 0.10
C LYS A 111 -10.67 -21.45 -0.31
N VAL A 112 -10.47 -21.15 -1.59
CA VAL A 112 -10.73 -19.83 -2.18
C VAL A 112 -12.23 -19.52 -2.14
N ALA A 113 -12.58 -18.41 -1.50
CA ALA A 113 -13.94 -17.87 -1.47
C ALA A 113 -14.22 -16.95 -2.66
N ARG A 114 -13.25 -16.09 -3.02
CA ARG A 114 -13.30 -15.17 -4.16
C ARG A 114 -11.90 -15.01 -4.77
N ALA A 115 -11.84 -14.80 -6.08
CA ALA A 115 -10.59 -14.51 -6.77
C ALA A 115 -10.88 -13.77 -8.08
N GLY A 116 -9.85 -13.13 -8.63
CA GLY A 116 -9.92 -12.47 -9.93
C GLY A 116 -8.57 -11.95 -10.37
N ILE A 117 -8.59 -11.16 -11.44
CA ILE A 117 -7.43 -10.45 -11.98
C ILE A 117 -7.80 -8.99 -12.12
N ALA A 118 -6.92 -8.10 -11.67
CA ALA A 118 -6.99 -6.66 -11.87
C ALA A 118 -5.72 -6.19 -12.59
N THR A 119 -5.77 -5.05 -13.27
CA THR A 119 -4.58 -4.50 -13.94
C THR A 119 -4.06 -3.27 -13.21
N ALA A 120 -2.81 -3.30 -12.76
CA ALA A 120 -2.11 -2.16 -12.19
C ALA A 120 -1.49 -1.33 -13.33
N ARG A 121 -1.75 -0.01 -13.35
CA ARG A 121 -1.26 0.91 -14.40
C ARG A 121 -0.85 2.27 -13.83
N ALA A 122 -0.03 3.02 -14.57
CA ALA A 122 0.50 4.32 -14.17
C ALA A 122 -0.57 5.36 -13.83
N GLU A 123 -1.73 5.30 -14.48
CA GLU A 123 -2.79 6.29 -14.30
C GLU A 123 -3.32 6.33 -12.87
N ARG A 124 -3.23 5.22 -12.12
CA ARG A 124 -3.58 5.12 -10.70
C ARG A 124 -2.39 4.69 -9.84
N ASP A 125 -1.19 5.10 -10.23
CA ASP A 125 0.05 4.81 -9.51
C ASP A 125 0.31 3.31 -9.26
N TRP A 126 -0.05 2.47 -10.25
CA TRP A 126 0.04 1.01 -10.17
C TRP A 126 -0.60 0.39 -8.91
N THR A 127 -1.56 1.10 -8.32
CA THR A 127 -2.39 0.58 -7.25
C THR A 127 -3.42 -0.40 -7.83
N VAL A 128 -3.78 -1.39 -7.02
CA VAL A 128 -4.88 -2.32 -7.27
C VAL A 128 -5.84 -2.19 -6.12
N LYS A 129 -7.10 -1.90 -6.43
CA LYS A 129 -8.17 -1.78 -5.45
C LYS A 129 -9.39 -2.55 -5.95
N VAL A 130 -9.90 -3.48 -5.15
CA VAL A 130 -11.01 -4.36 -5.52
C VAL A 130 -12.02 -4.41 -4.39
N ASP A 131 -13.28 -4.08 -4.67
CA ASP A 131 -14.40 -4.30 -3.74
C ASP A 131 -14.89 -5.76 -3.87
N VAL A 132 -14.49 -6.60 -2.93
CA VAL A 132 -14.77 -8.05 -2.96
C VAL A 132 -16.11 -8.30 -2.27
N ALA A 133 -17.15 -8.55 -3.06
CA ALA A 133 -18.51 -8.78 -2.56
C ALA A 133 -18.91 -10.27 -2.43
N GLY A 134 -20.04 -10.50 -1.75
CA GLY A 134 -20.66 -11.81 -1.54
C GLY A 134 -19.92 -12.70 -0.54
N LEU A 135 -19.22 -12.08 0.40
CA LEU A 135 -18.56 -12.74 1.51
C LEU A 135 -19.55 -12.94 2.67
N SER A 136 -19.25 -13.88 3.55
CA SER A 136 -20.05 -14.13 4.75
C SER A 136 -19.46 -13.37 5.94
N HIS A 137 -20.30 -12.73 6.75
CA HIS A 137 -19.88 -12.21 8.05
C HIS A 137 -19.55 -13.33 9.04
N GLY A 138 -18.79 -12.99 10.10
CA GLY A 138 -18.37 -13.95 11.14
C GLY A 138 -17.43 -15.05 10.61
N VAL A 139 -16.88 -14.87 9.42
CA VAL A 139 -15.86 -15.72 8.83
C VAL A 139 -14.58 -14.92 8.74
N ARG A 140 -13.49 -15.49 9.27
CA ARG A 140 -12.16 -14.93 9.05
C ARG A 140 -11.70 -15.27 7.64
N TYR A 141 -11.25 -14.24 6.94
CA TYR A 141 -10.67 -14.36 5.61
C TYR A 141 -9.21 -13.95 5.63
N TRP A 142 -8.49 -14.47 4.63
CA TRP A 142 -7.15 -14.08 4.27
C TRP A 142 -7.14 -13.65 2.81
N TYR A 143 -6.31 -12.67 2.46
CA TYR A 143 -6.18 -12.19 1.09
C TYR A 143 -4.73 -11.91 0.70
N ALA A 144 -4.40 -12.11 -0.58
CA ALA A 144 -3.09 -11.76 -1.12
C ALA A 144 -3.15 -11.54 -2.63
N PHE A 145 -2.06 -11.01 -3.18
CA PHE A 145 -1.88 -10.64 -4.57
C PHE A 145 -0.65 -11.33 -5.18
N ASP A 146 -0.73 -11.67 -6.46
CA ASP A 146 0.38 -12.19 -7.25
C ASP A 146 0.43 -11.45 -8.59
N VAL A 147 1.61 -10.98 -9.01
CA VAL A 147 1.80 -10.51 -10.40
C VAL A 147 1.89 -11.73 -11.31
N VAL A 148 1.02 -11.79 -12.32
CA VAL A 148 0.87 -12.94 -13.23
C VAL A 148 1.04 -12.54 -14.69
N ASP A 149 1.35 -13.52 -15.54
CA ASP A 149 1.24 -13.35 -17.00
C ASP A 149 -0.18 -13.72 -17.42
N THR A 150 -0.94 -12.78 -17.98
CA THR A 150 -2.13 -13.14 -18.75
C THR A 150 -1.89 -12.81 -20.21
N SER A 151 -2.25 -13.73 -21.11
CA SER A 151 -2.03 -13.60 -22.55
C SER A 151 -2.89 -12.51 -23.22
N GLY A 152 -3.60 -11.67 -22.46
CA GLY A 152 -4.78 -10.95 -22.94
C GLY A 152 -4.81 -9.42 -22.81
N GLY A 153 -3.77 -8.74 -22.30
CA GLY A 153 -3.88 -7.27 -22.20
C GLY A 153 -2.69 -6.46 -21.69
N SER A 154 -1.69 -7.08 -21.06
CA SER A 154 -0.49 -6.36 -20.64
C SER A 154 0.49 -6.18 -21.80
N LYS A 155 0.98 -4.95 -22.02
CA LYS A 155 2.05 -4.68 -23.02
C LYS A 155 3.40 -5.29 -22.60
N THR A 156 3.52 -5.66 -21.33
CA THR A 156 4.68 -6.34 -20.72
C THR A 156 4.26 -7.72 -20.22
N ARG A 157 4.93 -8.78 -20.68
CA ARG A 157 4.67 -10.14 -20.20
C ARG A 157 5.41 -10.38 -18.89
N ALA A 158 4.83 -11.14 -17.98
CA ALA A 158 5.54 -11.53 -16.75
C ALA A 158 6.81 -12.35 -17.07
N SER A 159 6.86 -13.01 -18.23
CA SER A 159 8.07 -13.66 -18.78
C SER A 159 9.19 -12.71 -19.21
N ASP A 160 8.91 -11.41 -19.40
CA ASP A 160 9.91 -10.41 -19.83
C ASP A 160 10.82 -9.96 -18.67
N PHE A 161 10.59 -10.51 -17.47
CA PHE A 161 11.28 -10.19 -16.24
C PHE A 161 12.01 -11.46 -15.71
N PRO A 162 13.01 -11.33 -14.81
CA PRO A 162 13.72 -12.48 -14.24
C PRO A 162 12.76 -13.54 -13.68
N PRO A 163 13.10 -14.85 -13.74
CA PRO A 163 12.20 -15.94 -13.37
C PRO A 163 11.64 -15.77 -11.94
N MET A 164 10.38 -16.20 -11.71
CA MET A 164 9.61 -16.05 -10.46
C MET A 164 10.48 -16.17 -9.20
N THR A 165 10.91 -15.04 -8.66
CA THR A 165 11.40 -14.94 -7.29
C THR A 165 10.19 -14.75 -6.36
N ARG A 166 10.39 -15.02 -5.07
CA ARG A 166 9.45 -14.77 -3.97
C ARG A 166 8.86 -13.34 -3.95
N GLU A 167 9.45 -12.41 -4.71
CA GLU A 167 9.15 -10.97 -4.75
C GLU A 167 7.89 -10.59 -5.53
N ARG A 168 7.34 -11.46 -6.39
CA ARG A 168 6.08 -11.21 -7.15
C ARG A 168 4.81 -11.62 -6.43
N ARG A 169 4.90 -11.88 -5.14
CA ARG A 169 3.77 -12.22 -4.29
C ARG A 169 3.76 -11.28 -3.09
N SER A 170 2.59 -10.74 -2.80
CA SER A 170 2.44 -9.88 -1.65
C SER A 170 2.54 -10.68 -0.35
N GLU A 171 2.71 -9.99 0.77
CA GLU A 171 2.30 -10.54 2.05
C GLU A 171 0.78 -10.85 2.05
N THR A 172 0.30 -11.52 3.08
CA THR A 172 -1.14 -11.77 3.24
C THR A 172 -1.70 -10.87 4.31
N GLY A 173 -2.84 -10.26 4.00
CA GLY A 173 -3.65 -9.61 5.00
C GLY A 173 -4.81 -10.50 5.45
N THR A 174 -5.48 -10.08 6.52
CA THR A 174 -6.64 -10.78 7.09
C THR A 174 -7.73 -9.79 7.48
N PHE A 175 -8.98 -10.24 7.44
CA PHE A 175 -10.13 -9.47 7.90
C PHE A 175 -11.26 -10.42 8.34
N GLU A 176 -12.21 -9.86 9.09
CA GLU A 176 -13.48 -10.49 9.44
C GLU A 176 -14.58 -9.44 9.23
N LEU A 177 -15.66 -9.82 8.55
CA LEU A 177 -16.74 -8.86 8.26
C LEU A 177 -17.75 -8.78 9.42
N PRO A 178 -18.23 -7.57 9.76
CA PRO A 178 -19.26 -7.39 10.76
C PRO A 178 -20.58 -8.05 10.33
N PRO A 179 -21.45 -8.47 11.27
CA PRO A 179 -22.79 -8.92 10.94
C PRO A 179 -23.63 -7.77 10.34
N PRO A 180 -24.73 -8.10 9.63
CA PRO A 180 -25.65 -7.10 9.12
C PRO A 180 -26.15 -6.17 10.23
N LYS A 181 -26.48 -4.93 9.87
CA LYS A 181 -27.06 -3.96 10.82
C LYS A 181 -28.27 -4.56 11.55
N GLY A 182 -28.21 -4.53 12.88
CA GLY A 182 -29.27 -5.08 13.75
C GLY A 182 -29.10 -6.56 14.11
N VAL A 183 -28.11 -7.24 13.54
CA VAL A 183 -27.73 -8.61 13.93
C VAL A 183 -26.59 -8.53 14.94
N ALA A 184 -26.78 -9.12 16.12
CA ALA A 184 -25.73 -9.18 17.14
C ALA A 184 -24.62 -10.15 16.75
N TYR A 185 -23.39 -9.86 17.19
CA TYR A 185 -22.31 -10.85 17.15
C TYR A 185 -22.67 -12.08 17.99
N PRO A 186 -22.25 -13.31 17.60
CA PRO A 186 -22.40 -14.51 18.42
C PRO A 186 -21.83 -14.29 19.83
N ARG A 187 -22.46 -14.89 20.85
CA ARG A 187 -22.04 -14.71 22.25
C ARG A 187 -20.61 -15.20 22.53
N ASP A 188 -20.15 -16.17 21.76
CA ASP A 188 -18.84 -16.79 21.79
C ASP A 188 -17.80 -16.11 20.90
N HIS A 189 -18.18 -15.05 20.17
CA HIS A 189 -17.25 -14.26 19.34
C HIS A 189 -16.15 -13.56 20.17
N GLY A 190 -16.43 -13.28 21.44
CA GLY A 190 -15.55 -12.46 22.29
C GLY A 190 -15.70 -10.95 22.02
N PRO A 191 -14.92 -10.12 22.74
CA PRO A 191 -15.02 -8.67 22.64
C PRO A 191 -14.59 -8.16 21.26
N LEU A 192 -15.27 -7.13 20.78
CA LEU A 192 -14.77 -6.34 19.64
C LEU A 192 -13.56 -5.53 20.09
N ARG A 193 -12.53 -5.56 19.25
CA ARG A 193 -11.27 -4.83 19.44
C ARG A 193 -11.02 -3.96 18.23
N ALA A 194 -10.78 -2.67 18.48
CA ALA A 194 -10.36 -1.75 17.46
C ALA A 194 -9.27 -0.82 17.99
N ALA A 195 -8.35 -0.44 17.12
CA ALA A 195 -7.36 0.59 17.38
C ALA A 195 -7.80 1.91 16.72
N VAL A 196 -7.44 3.04 17.31
CA VAL A 196 -7.78 4.37 16.80
C VAL A 196 -6.52 5.21 16.75
N PHE A 197 -6.28 5.84 15.60
CA PHE A 197 -5.10 6.66 15.33
C PHE A 197 -5.48 7.93 14.59
N SER A 198 -4.64 8.94 14.72
CA SER A 198 -4.58 10.15 13.90
C SER A 198 -3.16 10.73 13.99
N CYS A 199 -2.87 11.76 13.21
CA CYS A 199 -1.68 12.61 13.38
C CYS A 199 -0.37 11.84 13.34
N ALA A 200 -0.09 11.20 12.19
CA ALA A 200 1.00 10.24 12.03
C ALA A 200 2.25 10.84 11.38
N ASN A 201 2.69 12.05 11.76
CA ASN A 201 3.77 12.74 11.06
C ASN A 201 5.09 11.94 11.02
N TRP A 202 5.59 11.69 9.81
CA TRP A 202 6.81 10.92 9.55
C TRP A 202 8.07 11.48 10.22
N GLY A 203 8.23 12.80 10.22
CA GLY A 203 9.44 13.45 10.75
C GLY A 203 9.54 13.40 12.27
N TRP A 204 8.40 13.27 12.97
CA TRP A 204 8.35 13.29 14.43
C TRP A 204 8.75 11.97 15.10
N GLY A 205 8.71 10.84 14.38
CA GLY A 205 9.09 9.57 14.99
C GLY A 205 8.81 8.33 14.17
N TYR A 206 9.18 7.20 14.79
CA TYR A 206 8.90 5.87 14.26
C TYR A 206 7.48 5.43 14.59
N PHE A 207 6.86 4.70 13.68
CA PHE A 207 5.51 4.17 13.85
C PHE A 207 5.44 2.91 14.73
N HIS A 208 6.09 2.94 15.89
CA HIS A 208 6.04 1.86 16.89
C HIS A 208 4.61 1.61 17.40
N ALA A 209 3.77 2.65 17.46
CA ALA A 209 2.38 2.52 17.87
C ALA A 209 1.56 1.64 16.91
N TYR A 210 1.77 1.78 15.60
CA TYR A 210 1.14 0.91 14.60
C TYR A 210 1.63 -0.55 14.74
N ASP A 211 2.93 -0.75 14.94
CA ASP A 211 3.49 -2.09 15.18
C ASP A 211 2.91 -2.75 16.44
N ALA A 212 2.81 -2.00 17.53
CA ALA A 212 2.27 -2.49 18.80
C ALA A 212 0.79 -2.90 18.65
N ALA A 213 -0.03 -2.08 17.99
CA ALA A 213 -1.43 -2.40 17.74
C ALA A 213 -1.60 -3.62 16.82
N ALA A 214 -0.79 -3.73 15.76
CA ALA A 214 -0.79 -4.91 14.88
C ALA A 214 -0.43 -6.21 15.62
N ARG A 215 0.40 -6.11 16.67
CA ARG A 215 0.77 -7.22 17.58
C ARG A 215 -0.24 -7.46 18.70
N GLY A 216 -1.31 -6.66 18.77
CA GLY A 216 -2.34 -6.77 19.81
C GLY A 216 -1.93 -6.26 21.18
N TRP A 217 -0.95 -5.34 21.26
CA TRP A 217 -0.57 -4.69 22.51
C TRP A 217 -1.65 -3.69 22.94
N GLY A 218 -1.86 -3.53 24.26
CA GLY A 218 -2.86 -2.62 24.83
C GLY A 218 -4.24 -3.25 25.10
N GLY A 219 -4.44 -4.51 24.72
CA GLY A 219 -5.60 -5.30 25.16
C GLY A 219 -5.40 -5.82 26.57
N VAL A 220 -6.03 -5.19 27.56
CA VAL A 220 -6.10 -5.71 28.94
C VAL A 220 -6.95 -6.97 28.93
N ASP A 221 -6.31 -8.13 28.90
CA ASP A 221 -6.89 -9.35 29.43
C ASP A 221 -6.05 -9.70 30.67
N GLU A 222 -6.59 -9.45 31.86
CA GLU A 222 -5.97 -9.75 33.17
C GLU A 222 -5.80 -11.27 33.44
N VAL A 223 -5.96 -12.13 32.43
CA VAL A 223 -5.97 -13.58 32.61
C VAL A 223 -5.01 -14.23 31.60
N ASP A 224 -3.96 -14.83 32.16
CA ASP A 224 -2.77 -15.46 31.56
C ASP A 224 -2.99 -16.57 30.51
N SER A 225 -4.10 -16.63 29.77
CA SER A 225 -4.32 -17.76 28.84
C SER A 225 -5.22 -17.50 27.64
N VAL A 226 -5.27 -16.29 27.10
CA VAL A 226 -6.07 -16.05 25.89
C VAL A 226 -5.22 -16.36 24.65
N ALA A 227 -5.67 -17.35 23.87
CA ALA A 227 -5.05 -17.84 22.64
C ALA A 227 -4.64 -16.69 21.68
N GLU A 228 -3.71 -16.92 20.76
CA GLU A 228 -3.24 -15.90 19.79
C GLU A 228 -4.39 -15.16 19.08
N ASP A 229 -5.51 -15.84 18.80
CA ASP A 229 -6.68 -15.27 18.14
C ASP A 229 -7.44 -14.19 18.94
N SER A 230 -7.21 -14.11 20.26
CA SER A 230 -7.93 -13.21 21.17
C SER A 230 -7.38 -11.78 21.16
N ARG A 231 -6.18 -11.58 20.62
CA ARG A 231 -5.48 -10.30 20.55
C ARG A 231 -5.69 -9.58 19.21
N ARG A 232 -6.47 -10.16 18.30
CA ARG A 232 -6.69 -9.62 16.95
C ARG A 232 -7.56 -8.37 16.95
N LEU A 233 -7.28 -7.47 16.02
CA LEU A 233 -8.16 -6.34 15.71
C LEU A 233 -9.27 -6.79 14.74
N HIS A 234 -10.48 -6.29 14.96
CA HIS A 234 -11.60 -6.49 14.03
C HIS A 234 -11.67 -5.37 12.99
N ALA A 235 -11.22 -4.19 13.37
CA ALA A 235 -10.99 -3.03 12.50
C ALA A 235 -10.00 -2.09 13.19
N TRP A 236 -9.53 -1.09 12.47
CA TRP A 236 -8.88 0.07 13.07
C TRP A 236 -9.31 1.34 12.35
N PHE A 237 -9.22 2.46 13.05
CA PHE A 237 -9.70 3.75 12.57
C PHE A 237 -8.52 4.70 12.41
N HIS A 238 -8.49 5.41 11.27
CA HIS A 238 -7.63 6.56 11.09
C HIS A 238 -8.50 7.81 10.96
N LEU A 239 -8.34 8.75 11.89
CA LEU A 239 -9.19 9.92 12.04
C LEU A 239 -8.56 11.19 11.42
N GLY A 240 -7.89 11.03 10.27
CA GLY A 240 -7.16 12.12 9.60
C GLY A 240 -5.71 12.30 10.03
N ASP A 241 -4.99 13.11 9.26
CA ASP A 241 -3.54 13.31 9.33
C ASP A 241 -2.74 12.00 9.19
N TYR A 242 -3.17 11.16 8.25
CA TYR A 242 -2.49 9.93 7.82
C TYR A 242 -1.07 10.23 7.35
N TYR A 243 -0.91 11.38 6.72
CA TYR A 243 0.38 12.01 6.44
C TYR A 243 0.26 13.52 6.57
N TYR A 244 1.42 14.18 6.53
CA TYR A 244 1.55 15.63 6.46
C TYR A 244 2.12 16.00 5.09
N GLU A 245 1.66 17.10 4.51
CA GLU A 245 2.03 17.71 3.22
C GLU A 245 3.38 18.44 3.25
N TYR A 246 3.83 18.85 4.44
CA TYR A 246 5.00 19.71 4.63
C TYR A 246 6.29 19.21 3.98
N GLY A 247 7.15 20.14 3.57
CA GLY A 247 8.54 19.87 3.22
C GLY A 247 9.50 19.93 4.42
N GLN A 248 10.78 19.73 4.15
CA GLN A 248 11.87 19.76 5.15
C GLN A 248 12.05 21.14 5.82
N THR A 249 11.47 22.21 5.29
CA THR A 249 11.63 23.57 5.82
C THR A 249 10.52 24.00 6.78
N HIS A 250 9.58 23.11 7.12
CA HIS A 250 8.40 23.44 7.91
C HIS A 250 8.28 22.58 9.18
N TYR A 251 7.31 21.65 9.26
CA TYR A 251 6.93 20.94 10.48
C TYR A 251 7.10 19.40 10.36
N PRO A 252 7.93 18.77 11.21
CA PRO A 252 8.89 19.39 12.14
C PRO A 252 10.06 20.07 11.41
N ASN A 253 10.73 21.01 12.10
CA ASN A 253 12.03 21.48 11.64
C ASN A 253 13.13 20.44 11.94
N ALA A 254 14.32 20.63 11.37
CA ALA A 254 15.41 19.65 11.49
C ALA A 254 15.80 19.34 12.95
N ASP A 255 15.75 20.33 13.85
CA ASP A 255 16.19 20.20 15.25
C ASP A 255 15.14 19.48 16.12
N GLU A 256 13.87 19.48 15.69
CA GLU A 256 12.75 18.81 16.35
C GLU A 256 12.55 17.37 15.87
N SER A 257 13.10 17.05 14.70
CA SER A 257 12.82 15.82 13.98
C SER A 257 13.73 14.64 14.33
N VAL A 258 13.28 13.44 14.01
CA VAL A 258 14.19 12.29 13.85
C VAL A 258 15.00 12.50 12.57
N PRO A 259 16.34 12.69 12.65
CA PRO A 259 17.12 13.26 11.53
C PRO A 259 17.06 12.45 10.24
N GLU A 260 17.07 11.12 10.32
CA GLU A 260 16.98 10.20 9.19
C GLU A 260 15.59 10.21 8.55
N ARG A 261 14.51 10.30 9.34
CA ARG A 261 13.13 10.39 8.84
C ARG A 261 12.90 11.72 8.13
N TRP A 262 13.36 12.83 8.73
CA TRP A 262 13.23 14.15 8.12
C TRP A 262 14.01 14.25 6.81
N ARG A 263 15.26 13.76 6.78
CA ARG A 263 16.07 13.71 5.55
C ARG A 263 15.47 12.83 4.46
N SER A 264 14.64 11.84 4.82
CA SER A 264 13.99 10.94 3.88
C SER A 264 12.63 11.42 3.38
N LEU A 265 12.19 12.63 3.75
CA LEU A 265 10.93 13.18 3.23
C LEU A 265 10.93 13.19 1.70
N ASP A 266 9.85 12.67 1.14
CA ASP A 266 9.65 12.51 -0.30
C ASP A 266 8.25 13.00 -0.70
N PRO A 267 8.14 14.04 -1.55
CA PRO A 267 9.22 14.99 -1.87
C PRO A 267 9.78 15.68 -0.61
N SER A 268 11.00 16.23 -0.71
CA SER A 268 11.59 17.06 0.35
C SER A 268 10.96 18.46 0.43
N SER A 269 10.24 18.89 -0.60
CA SER A 269 9.39 20.07 -0.61
C SER A 269 7.98 19.76 -0.12
N GLU A 270 7.19 20.81 0.06
CA GLU A 270 5.75 20.70 0.27
C GLU A 270 5.06 19.97 -0.90
N THR A 271 4.01 19.19 -0.61
CA THR A 271 3.24 18.47 -1.63
C THR A 271 2.16 19.35 -2.25
N VAL A 272 2.22 19.54 -3.57
CA VAL A 272 1.25 20.37 -4.30
C VAL A 272 0.64 19.64 -5.49
N THR A 273 1.44 18.85 -6.20
CA THR A 273 1.00 18.11 -7.40
C THR A 273 0.56 16.69 -7.05
N LEU A 274 -0.17 16.04 -7.97
CA LEU A 274 -0.58 14.63 -7.79
C LEU A 274 0.62 13.70 -7.58
N ASP A 275 1.74 13.95 -8.27
CA ASP A 275 2.96 13.16 -8.08
C ASP A 275 3.55 13.34 -6.69
N ASP A 276 3.53 14.58 -6.16
CA ASP A 276 4.01 14.86 -4.80
C ASP A 276 3.20 14.09 -3.75
N TYR A 277 1.87 14.13 -3.84
CA TYR A 277 0.99 13.39 -2.92
C TYR A 277 1.17 11.87 -3.03
N ARG A 278 1.33 11.34 -4.25
CA ARG A 278 1.63 9.92 -4.46
C ARG A 278 2.95 9.54 -3.82
N ARG A 279 4.01 10.33 -4.01
CA ARG A 279 5.32 10.11 -3.37
C ARG A 279 5.26 10.19 -1.85
N ARG A 280 4.45 11.11 -1.31
CA ARG A 280 4.22 11.20 0.12
C ARG A 280 3.51 9.95 0.67
N HIS A 281 2.50 9.45 -0.03
CA HIS A 281 1.87 8.18 0.32
C HIS A 281 2.83 6.99 0.22
N ARG A 282 3.68 6.91 -0.82
CA ARG A 282 4.73 5.89 -0.96
C ARG A 282 5.61 5.86 0.27
N LEU A 283 6.14 7.03 0.65
CA LEU A 283 6.98 7.17 1.84
C LEU A 283 6.29 6.63 3.09
N TYR A 284 5.08 7.09 3.40
CA TYR A 284 4.38 6.68 4.62
C TYR A 284 4.04 5.18 4.59
N ARG A 285 3.58 4.67 3.43
CA ARG A 285 3.26 3.25 3.24
C ARG A 285 4.49 2.35 3.14
N SER A 286 5.71 2.90 3.07
CA SER A 286 6.94 2.14 3.19
C SER A 286 7.28 1.76 4.64
N ASP A 287 6.61 2.38 5.64
CA ASP A 287 6.87 2.06 7.05
C ASP A 287 6.38 0.64 7.40
N PRO A 288 7.25 -0.22 7.95
CA PRO A 288 6.88 -1.57 8.32
C PRO A 288 5.78 -1.63 9.40
N GLY A 289 5.78 -0.77 10.42
CA GLY A 289 4.72 -0.75 11.44
C GLY A 289 3.35 -0.52 10.81
N LEU A 290 3.28 0.42 9.87
CA LEU A 290 2.05 0.75 9.16
C LEU A 290 1.61 -0.35 8.18
N GLN A 291 2.54 -0.97 7.45
CA GLN A 291 2.24 -2.13 6.61
C GLN A 291 1.65 -3.29 7.43
N ARG A 292 2.25 -3.60 8.58
CA ARG A 292 1.78 -4.64 9.51
C ARG A 292 0.36 -4.38 10.00
N LEU A 293 0.06 -3.14 10.39
CA LEU A 293 -1.29 -2.77 10.85
C LEU A 293 -2.33 -2.93 9.74
N HIS A 294 -2.03 -2.42 8.53
CA HIS A 294 -2.92 -2.57 7.36
C HIS A 294 -3.17 -4.02 6.96
N ALA A 295 -2.18 -4.90 7.09
CA ALA A 295 -2.35 -6.33 6.84
C ALA A 295 -3.15 -7.04 7.94
N SER A 296 -3.19 -6.49 9.17
CA SER A 296 -3.77 -7.18 10.33
C SER A 296 -5.30 -7.10 10.43
N ALA A 297 -5.91 -6.05 9.92
CA ALA A 297 -7.34 -5.78 10.03
C ALA A 297 -7.78 -4.68 9.05
N PRO A 298 -9.08 -4.60 8.71
CA PRO A 298 -9.59 -3.56 7.83
C PRO A 298 -9.52 -2.17 8.49
N VAL A 299 -9.07 -1.16 7.73
CA VAL A 299 -9.12 0.24 8.14
C VAL A 299 -10.46 0.88 7.77
N VAL A 300 -10.99 1.70 8.67
CA VAL A 300 -12.03 2.69 8.39
C VAL A 300 -11.38 4.06 8.52
N ALA A 301 -11.06 4.68 7.39
CA ALA A 301 -10.27 5.91 7.34
C ALA A 301 -11.14 7.12 6.95
N MET A 302 -10.88 8.24 7.60
CA MET A 302 -11.26 9.57 7.13
C MET A 302 -10.00 10.44 7.02
N TRP A 303 -10.06 11.45 6.16
CA TRP A 303 -9.09 12.52 6.11
C TRP A 303 -9.42 13.61 7.14
N ASP A 304 -8.43 14.42 7.48
CA ASP A 304 -8.57 15.75 8.07
C ASP A 304 -7.93 16.77 7.10
N ASP A 305 -7.18 17.74 7.59
CA ASP A 305 -6.62 18.82 6.81
C ASP A 305 -5.32 18.44 6.09
N HIS A 306 -4.42 17.74 6.78
CA HIS A 306 -3.08 17.47 6.27
C HIS A 306 -3.01 16.46 5.11
N GLU A 307 -4.11 15.75 4.82
CA GLU A 307 -4.27 15.04 3.55
C GLU A 307 -4.39 15.98 2.34
N ILE A 308 -4.60 17.28 2.55
CA ILE A 308 -4.64 18.30 1.50
C ILE A 308 -3.55 19.34 1.80
N ALA A 309 -3.78 20.17 2.81
CA ALA A 309 -2.95 21.27 3.25
C ALA A 309 -3.53 21.80 4.57
N ASN A 310 -2.67 22.17 5.52
CA ASN A 310 -3.02 22.61 6.86
C ASN A 310 -4.15 23.66 6.86
N ASN A 311 -5.16 23.45 7.72
CA ASN A 311 -6.31 24.33 7.89
C ASN A 311 -7.01 24.78 6.58
N PRO A 312 -7.51 23.86 5.74
CA PRO A 312 -8.16 24.16 4.48
C PRO A 312 -9.59 24.67 4.72
N TRP A 313 -10.05 25.48 3.79
CA TRP A 313 -11.43 25.91 3.65
C TRP A 313 -11.83 25.94 2.17
N MET A 314 -13.04 26.42 1.87
CA MET A 314 -13.69 26.30 0.55
C MET A 314 -12.81 26.60 -0.68
N ASN A 315 -11.84 27.52 -0.59
CA ASN A 315 -11.02 27.93 -1.74
C ASN A 315 -9.54 28.22 -1.36
N GLY A 316 -9.05 27.71 -0.24
CA GLY A 316 -7.66 27.94 0.18
C GLY A 316 -7.32 27.15 1.45
N ALA A 317 -6.07 27.23 1.88
CA ALA A 317 -5.58 26.66 3.12
C ALA A 317 -4.55 27.61 3.76
N GLU A 318 -4.22 27.41 5.03
CA GLU A 318 -3.14 28.15 5.68
C GLU A 318 -1.80 27.86 4.98
N ASP A 319 -1.52 26.59 4.72
CA ASP A 319 -0.34 26.15 3.97
C ASP A 319 -0.66 26.00 2.48
N HIS A 320 -1.10 27.09 1.85
CA HIS A 320 -1.22 27.17 0.40
C HIS A 320 -1.00 28.59 -0.13
N GLN A 321 -0.08 28.74 -1.06
CA GLN A 321 0.40 30.04 -1.53
C GLN A 321 0.11 30.28 -3.00
N ALA A 322 -0.02 31.55 -3.40
CA ALA A 322 -0.43 31.93 -4.76
C ALA A 322 0.53 31.41 -5.87
N TRP A 323 1.79 31.12 -5.55
CA TRP A 323 2.78 30.58 -6.49
C TRP A 323 2.67 29.06 -6.68
N GLU A 324 1.88 28.37 -5.86
CA GLU A 324 1.64 26.91 -5.94
C GLU A 324 0.50 26.57 -6.90
N GLY A 325 -0.19 27.59 -7.43
CA GLY A 325 -1.26 27.45 -8.40
C GLY A 325 -2.64 27.56 -7.78
N ASP A 326 -3.62 26.88 -8.38
CA ASP A 326 -5.00 26.89 -7.94
C ASP A 326 -5.25 25.85 -6.83
N PHE A 327 -5.78 26.30 -5.70
CA PHE A 327 -6.04 25.42 -4.54
C PHE A 327 -6.95 24.25 -4.87
N LYS A 328 -7.98 24.44 -5.70
CA LYS A 328 -8.89 23.34 -6.07
C LYS A 328 -8.17 22.27 -6.87
N THR A 329 -7.19 22.65 -7.67
CA THR A 329 -6.32 21.72 -8.39
C THR A 329 -5.46 20.90 -7.43
N ARG A 330 -4.86 21.54 -6.41
CA ARG A 330 -4.14 20.85 -5.31
C ARG A 330 -5.07 19.90 -4.54
N ALA A 331 -6.25 20.35 -4.13
CA ALA A 331 -7.22 19.55 -3.39
C ALA A 331 -7.68 18.30 -4.18
N ARG A 332 -7.98 18.43 -5.48
CA ARG A 332 -8.32 17.28 -6.32
C ARG A 332 -7.16 16.30 -6.46
N ALA A 333 -5.93 16.79 -6.58
CA ALA A 333 -4.73 15.95 -6.64
C ALA A 333 -4.57 15.14 -5.35
N ALA A 334 -4.74 15.79 -4.20
CA ALA A 334 -4.64 15.21 -2.88
C ALA A 334 -5.72 14.13 -2.62
N ILE A 335 -6.99 14.47 -2.87
CA ILE A 335 -8.14 13.56 -2.73
C ILE A 335 -8.01 12.34 -3.66
N ARG A 336 -7.54 12.55 -4.89
CA ARG A 336 -7.27 11.46 -5.83
C ARG A 336 -6.19 10.52 -5.27
N ALA A 337 -5.08 11.06 -4.80
CA ALA A 337 -4.01 10.25 -4.21
C ALA A 337 -4.51 9.48 -2.98
N TYR A 338 -5.30 10.11 -2.10
CA TYR A 338 -5.92 9.48 -0.94
C TYR A 338 -6.74 8.24 -1.32
N HIS A 339 -7.62 8.36 -2.31
CA HIS A 339 -8.42 7.23 -2.79
C HIS A 339 -7.61 6.18 -3.56
N GLU A 340 -6.55 6.56 -4.26
CA GLU A 340 -5.63 5.61 -4.89
C GLU A 340 -4.88 4.78 -3.83
N TRP A 341 -4.48 5.38 -2.71
CA TRP A 341 -3.54 4.81 -1.75
C TRP A 341 -4.15 4.22 -0.48
N LEU A 342 -5.41 4.48 -0.19
CA LEU A 342 -6.15 3.85 0.90
C LEU A 342 -7.23 2.91 0.38
N PRO A 343 -7.55 1.83 1.12
CA PRO A 343 -8.59 0.87 0.75
C PRO A 343 -10.01 1.43 1.00
N THR A 344 -10.30 2.59 0.42
CA THR A 344 -11.60 3.28 0.52
C THR A 344 -12.41 3.07 -0.76
N ARG A 345 -13.73 2.99 -0.62
CA ARG A 345 -14.62 3.07 -1.79
C ARG A 345 -14.59 4.49 -2.34
N GLU A 346 -14.47 4.60 -3.65
CA GLU A 346 -14.64 5.88 -4.33
C GLU A 346 -16.14 6.21 -4.43
N PRO A 347 -16.54 7.47 -4.17
CA PRO A 347 -17.89 7.92 -4.48
C PRO A 347 -18.13 7.74 -5.99
N GLY A 348 -19.02 6.81 -6.37
CA GLY A 348 -19.44 6.64 -7.77
C GLY A 348 -19.10 5.32 -8.48
N GLY A 349 -18.56 4.28 -7.81
CA GLY A 349 -18.17 3.05 -8.52
C GLY A 349 -18.32 1.72 -7.77
N SER A 350 -19.56 1.30 -7.51
CA SER A 350 -19.85 -0.13 -7.42
C SER A 350 -19.80 -0.74 -8.83
N ASN A 351 -18.89 -1.70 -9.03
CA ASN A 351 -18.64 -2.49 -10.25
C ASN A 351 -17.87 -1.77 -11.36
N GLY A 352 -16.75 -2.39 -11.76
CA GLY A 352 -15.92 -1.94 -12.85
C GLY A 352 -16.67 -1.87 -14.18
N ASP A 353 -16.70 -0.67 -14.74
CA ASP A 353 -16.27 -0.42 -16.11
C ASP A 353 -15.87 1.05 -16.17
N SER A 354 -14.79 1.32 -16.88
CA SER A 354 -14.33 2.67 -17.16
C SER A 354 -15.33 3.37 -18.07
N SER A 355 -16.04 4.36 -17.53
CA SER A 355 -16.47 5.50 -18.34
C SER A 355 -16.30 6.76 -17.52
N GLU A 356 -15.39 7.60 -17.99
CA GLU A 356 -15.23 9.00 -17.62
C GLU A 356 -16.60 9.67 -17.49
N ASP A 357 -16.92 10.15 -16.30
CA ASP A 357 -17.80 11.31 -16.16
C ASP A 357 -17.29 12.12 -14.96
N ASP A 358 -16.21 12.86 -15.21
CA ASP A 358 -15.84 14.02 -14.39
C ASP A 358 -16.87 15.12 -14.68
N SER A 359 -17.99 15.07 -13.98
CA SER A 359 -18.87 16.23 -13.82
C SER A 359 -19.38 16.37 -12.39
N ASP A 360 -18.85 17.42 -11.74
CA ASP A 360 -19.38 18.17 -10.59
C ASP A 360 -19.94 17.40 -9.37
N SER A 361 -19.20 17.50 -8.25
CA SER A 361 -19.77 17.91 -6.95
C SER A 361 -18.70 18.47 -6.02
#